data_AF-A0A959FJT6-F1
#
_entry.id   AF-A0A959FJT6-F1
#
_cell.length_a   1.000
_cell.length_b   1.000
_cell.length_c   1.000
_cell.angle_alpha   90.00
_cell.angle_beta   90.00
_cell.angle_gamma   90.00
#
_symmetry.space_group_name_H-M   'P 1'
#
loop_
_entity.id
_entity.type
_entity.pdbx_description
1 polymer ?
#
loop_
_entity_poly.entity_id
_entity_poly.type
_entity_poly.pdbx_seq_one_letter_code
_entity_poly.pdbx_strand_id
1 'polypeptide(L)'
;MNYAYILTLLLLSLSACGPGPSSDQQQSDEPALDPAAALSEDDILLSLSAAMTTDTSRAGRERNAIIGYALENLQPLDYTNSGLFYHILAPGEGEAIVWGDYLRAHYRGAFLDGKVFADSRALDRPLEFYVGNMIDGWNEGLQLIAPGGKMILLVPSALGYGADGLVTSRGDTLVPAHAILRFEIEVLERLERAE
;
A
#
# COMPACT_ATOMS: atom_id res chain seq x y z
N MET A 1 38.17 34.68 67.74
CA MET A 1 37.25 34.59 66.59
C MET A 1 36.21 35.69 66.72
N ASN A 2 36.45 36.85 66.10
CA ASN A 2 35.52 37.95 65.92
C ASN A 2 36.13 38.88 64.85
N TYR A 3 35.60 38.83 63.63
CA TYR A 3 35.88 39.81 62.58
C TYR A 3 34.72 40.82 62.63
N ALA A 4 34.88 42.11 62.96
CA ALA A 4 35.75 43.15 62.41
C ALA A 4 35.34 43.59 60.98
N TYR A 5 34.58 44.69 60.97
CA TYR A 5 34.72 45.89 60.12
C TYR A 5 34.00 46.05 58.76
N ILE A 6 33.38 47.25 58.64
CA ILE A 6 33.43 48.22 57.52
C ILE A 6 32.53 47.92 56.31
N LEU A 7 31.79 48.84 55.66
CA LEU A 7 31.52 50.27 55.77
C LEU A 7 30.74 50.63 54.49
N THR A 8 29.66 51.44 54.57
CA THR A 8 29.07 52.28 53.47
C THR A 8 28.58 51.55 52.20
N LEU A 9 27.63 52.01 51.37
CA LEU A 9 27.05 53.31 51.10
C LEU A 9 25.72 53.08 50.32
N LEU A 10 24.74 53.93 50.63
CA LEU A 10 23.52 54.31 49.90
C LEU A 10 23.53 54.12 48.36
N LEU A 11 22.43 53.65 47.75
CA LEU A 11 21.75 54.30 46.60
C LEU A 11 20.48 53.54 46.14
N LEU A 12 19.35 54.26 46.18
CA LEU A 12 18.12 53.96 45.43
C LEU A 12 18.35 54.11 43.92
N SER A 13 17.76 53.24 43.09
CA SER A 13 16.77 53.60 42.05
C SER A 13 16.46 52.45 41.08
N LEU A 14 15.23 52.45 40.61
CA LEU A 14 14.61 51.54 39.65
C LEU A 14 15.35 51.46 38.31
N SER A 15 15.44 50.27 37.73
CA SER A 15 15.33 50.05 36.28
C SER A 15 15.04 48.59 35.98
N ALA A 16 13.89 48.37 35.34
CA ALA A 16 13.52 47.13 34.68
C ALA A 16 14.28 47.00 33.36
N CYS A 17 14.87 45.83 33.10
CA CYS A 17 14.84 45.11 31.82
C CYS A 17 15.69 43.84 31.98
N GLY A 18 15.05 42.66 31.95
CA GLY A 18 15.75 41.38 32.03
C GLY A 18 16.27 40.92 30.66
N PRO A 19 17.41 40.21 30.61
CA PRO A 19 17.77 39.39 29.46
C PRO A 19 17.69 37.90 29.85
N GLY A 20 16.78 37.18 29.23
CA GLY A 20 16.72 35.72 29.32
C GLY A 20 16.41 35.12 27.94
N PRO A 21 17.33 34.37 27.33
CA PRO A 21 17.04 33.64 26.10
C PRO A 21 16.22 32.41 26.50
N SER A 22 14.96 32.36 26.10
CA SER A 22 14.12 31.17 26.26
C SER A 22 13.66 30.71 24.89
N SER A 23 14.41 29.73 24.39
CA SER A 23 13.94 28.55 23.66
C SER A 23 12.78 28.74 22.69
N ASP A 24 13.13 28.67 21.42
CA ASP A 24 12.30 28.06 20.37
C ASP A 24 11.54 26.85 20.91
N GLN A 25 10.22 26.99 21.01
CA GLN A 25 9.25 25.91 21.06
C GLN A 25 8.14 26.32 20.09
N GLN A 26 8.49 26.36 18.81
CA GLN A 26 7.48 26.24 17.77
C GLN A 26 7.06 24.77 17.79
N GLN A 27 6.05 24.52 18.60
CA GLN A 27 5.41 23.25 18.80
C GLN A 27 4.95 22.74 17.44
N SER A 28 5.66 21.72 16.95
CA SER A 28 5.21 20.87 15.87
C SER A 28 3.94 20.17 16.36
N ASP A 29 2.79 20.72 16.02
CA ASP A 29 1.56 19.95 15.90
C ASP A 29 1.79 18.97 14.75
N GLU A 30 2.53 17.90 15.03
CA GLU A 30 2.52 16.70 14.21
C GLU A 30 1.20 16.01 14.54
N PRO A 31 0.19 16.05 13.64
CA PRO A 31 -1.07 15.40 13.93
C PRO A 31 -0.79 13.91 14.08
N ALA A 32 -1.24 13.35 15.21
CA ALA A 32 -1.21 11.91 15.43
C ALA A 32 -1.85 11.22 14.23
N LEU A 33 -1.07 10.36 13.56
CA LEU A 33 -1.47 9.59 12.40
C LEU A 33 -2.68 8.73 12.78
N ASP A 34 -3.86 9.16 12.34
CA ASP A 34 -5.05 8.32 12.33
C ASP A 34 -4.84 7.23 11.25
N PRO A 35 -4.70 5.94 11.62
CA PRO A 35 -4.48 4.86 10.67
C PRO A 35 -5.69 4.63 9.74
N ALA A 36 -6.81 5.33 9.95
CA ALA A 36 -7.99 5.32 9.09
C ALA A 36 -8.21 6.62 8.29
N ALA A 37 -7.34 7.62 8.42
CA ALA A 37 -7.42 8.82 7.59
C ALA A 37 -7.03 8.46 6.15
N ALA A 38 -8.01 8.49 5.25
CA ALA A 38 -7.76 8.40 3.82
C ALA A 38 -6.64 9.39 3.44
N LEU A 39 -5.59 8.88 2.80
CA LEU A 39 -4.46 9.70 2.35
C LEU A 39 -4.97 10.88 1.53
N SER A 40 -4.40 12.06 1.74
CA SER A 40 -4.78 13.24 0.96
C SER A 40 -4.35 13.06 -0.50
N GLU A 41 -5.04 13.74 -1.42
CA GLU A 41 -4.66 13.71 -2.84
C GLU A 41 -3.20 14.11 -3.04
N ASP A 42 -2.74 15.13 -2.32
CA ASP A 42 -1.35 15.60 -2.38
C ASP A 42 -0.35 14.53 -1.92
N ASP A 43 -0.68 13.77 -0.87
CA ASP A 43 0.17 12.67 -0.38
C ASP A 43 0.23 11.51 -1.40
N ILE A 44 -0.90 11.18 -2.01
CA ILE A 44 -0.98 10.15 -3.08
C ILE A 44 -0.14 10.60 -4.28
N LEU A 45 -0.29 11.85 -4.72
CA LEU A 45 0.47 12.41 -5.84
C LEU A 45 1.98 12.41 -5.52
N LEU A 46 2.37 12.84 -4.32
CA LEU A 46 3.77 12.92 -3.91
C LEU A 46 4.42 11.53 -3.83
N SER A 47 3.76 10.58 -3.16
CA SER A 47 4.27 9.21 -3.01
C SER A 47 4.39 8.48 -4.36
N LEU A 48 3.37 8.58 -5.21
CA LEU A 48 3.35 7.88 -6.49
C LEU A 48 4.26 8.51 -7.54
N SER A 49 4.36 9.85 -7.59
CA SER A 49 5.28 10.52 -8.53
C SER A 49 6.75 10.17 -8.25
N ALA A 50 7.12 9.97 -6.97
CA ALA A 50 8.44 9.51 -6.58
C ALA A 50 8.75 8.07 -7.00
N ALA A 51 7.72 7.24 -7.19
CA ALA A 51 7.87 5.85 -7.61
C ALA A 51 8.04 5.67 -9.14
N MET A 52 7.82 6.74 -9.92
CA MET A 52 8.02 6.74 -11.36
C MET A 52 9.49 6.48 -11.72
N THR A 53 9.72 5.89 -12.90
CA THR A 53 11.06 5.55 -13.37
C THR A 53 11.32 6.08 -14.78
N THR A 54 12.58 6.35 -15.10
CA THR A 54 13.03 6.65 -16.46
C THR A 54 13.43 5.39 -17.24
N ASP A 55 13.37 4.22 -16.60
CA ASP A 55 13.63 2.95 -17.25
C ASP A 55 12.64 2.71 -18.38
N THR A 56 13.18 2.51 -19.59
CA THR A 56 12.41 2.26 -20.80
C THR A 56 12.17 0.78 -21.06
N SER A 57 12.65 -0.12 -20.19
CA SER A 57 12.35 -1.54 -20.25
C SER A 57 10.84 -1.80 -20.14
N ARG A 58 10.40 -3.04 -20.41
CA ARG A 58 8.99 -3.40 -20.22
C ARG A 58 8.55 -3.19 -18.77
N ALA A 59 9.37 -3.59 -17.81
CA ALA A 59 9.08 -3.42 -16.39
C ALA A 59 8.95 -1.93 -16.03
N GLY A 60 9.85 -1.08 -16.54
CA GLY A 60 9.77 0.36 -16.33
C GLY A 60 8.51 1.00 -16.95
N ARG A 61 8.15 0.60 -18.17
CA ARG A 61 6.92 1.07 -18.83
C ARG A 61 5.66 0.60 -18.11
N GLU A 62 5.59 -0.66 -17.69
CA GLU A 62 4.45 -1.21 -16.95
C GLU A 62 4.31 -0.53 -15.58
N ARG A 63 5.42 -0.31 -14.86
CA ARG A 63 5.45 0.47 -13.63
C ARG A 63 4.87 1.87 -13.83
N ASN A 64 5.35 2.61 -14.83
CA ASN A 64 4.84 3.96 -15.09
C ASN A 64 3.36 3.95 -15.52
N ALA A 65 2.90 2.93 -16.25
CA ALA A 65 1.50 2.78 -16.61
C ALA A 65 0.61 2.51 -15.39
N ILE A 66 1.07 1.67 -14.46
CA ILE A 66 0.39 1.41 -13.18
C ILE A 66 0.30 2.68 -12.34
N ILE A 67 1.41 3.42 -12.21
CA ILE A 67 1.46 4.67 -11.46
C ILE A 67 0.55 5.72 -12.11
N GLY A 68 0.58 5.85 -13.44
CA GLY A 68 -0.31 6.74 -14.18
C GLY A 68 -1.77 6.43 -13.93
N TYR A 69 -2.16 5.15 -14.03
CA TYR A 69 -3.50 4.69 -13.67
C TYR A 69 -3.86 5.07 -12.22
N ALA A 70 -2.95 4.87 -11.28
CA ALA A 70 -3.19 5.15 -9.87
C ALA A 70 -3.40 6.65 -9.60
N LEU A 71 -2.58 7.50 -10.22
CA LEU A 71 -2.72 8.97 -10.16
C LEU A 71 -4.06 9.42 -10.76
N GLU A 72 -4.43 8.90 -11.92
CA GLU A 72 -5.70 9.24 -12.60
C GLU A 72 -6.94 8.85 -11.77
N ASN A 73 -6.83 7.78 -10.98
CA ASN A 73 -7.93 7.26 -10.16
C ASN A 73 -7.82 7.65 -8.69
N LEU A 74 -6.82 8.46 -8.31
CA LEU A 74 -6.49 8.80 -6.91
C LEU A 74 -6.46 7.55 -6.02
N GLN A 75 -5.88 6.47 -6.54
CA GLN A 75 -5.78 5.17 -5.89
C GLN A 75 -4.47 5.15 -5.09
N PRO A 76 -4.51 5.15 -3.74
CA PRO A 76 -3.30 4.90 -2.96
C PRO A 76 -2.73 3.55 -3.34
N LEU A 77 -1.40 3.46 -3.44
CA LEU A 77 -0.70 2.21 -3.67
C LEU A 77 0.63 2.21 -2.94
N ASP A 78 0.94 1.06 -2.36
CA ASP A 78 2.29 0.64 -2.02
C ASP A 78 2.83 -0.31 -3.09
N TYR A 79 4.13 -0.59 -3.04
CA TYR A 79 4.74 -1.57 -3.92
C TYR A 79 5.83 -2.37 -3.23
N THR A 80 6.03 -3.59 -3.73
CA THR A 80 7.08 -4.49 -3.24
C THR A 80 8.33 -4.42 -4.12
N ASN A 81 9.40 -5.08 -3.68
CA ASN A 81 10.65 -5.16 -4.45
C ASN A 81 10.51 -5.96 -5.75
N SER A 82 9.51 -6.85 -5.86
CA SER A 82 9.21 -7.58 -7.11
C SER A 82 8.53 -6.68 -8.16
N GLY A 83 8.04 -5.50 -7.74
CA GLY A 83 7.27 -4.59 -8.58
C GLY A 83 5.76 -4.80 -8.51
N LEU A 84 5.26 -5.67 -7.62
CA LEU A 84 3.84 -5.76 -7.31
C LEU A 84 3.36 -4.47 -6.66
N PHE A 85 2.26 -3.90 -7.17
CA PHE A 85 1.59 -2.77 -6.55
C PHE A 85 0.33 -3.24 -5.85
N TYR A 86 0.02 -2.67 -4.69
CA TYR A 86 -1.12 -3.08 -3.89
C TYR A 86 -1.72 -1.94 -3.07
N HIS A 87 -2.97 -2.13 -2.66
CA HIS A 87 -3.63 -1.30 -1.66
C HIS A 87 -4.49 -2.22 -0.78
N ILE A 88 -4.18 -2.26 0.51
CA ILE A 88 -4.98 -2.97 1.50
C ILE A 88 -6.22 -2.13 1.82
N LEU A 89 -7.40 -2.62 1.42
CA LEU A 89 -8.67 -1.98 1.72
C LEU A 89 -9.19 -2.39 3.11
N ALA A 90 -8.90 -3.62 3.51
CA ALA A 90 -9.12 -4.14 4.85
C ALA A 90 -8.03 -5.17 5.16
N PRO A 91 -7.32 -5.07 6.29
CA PRO A 91 -6.22 -5.98 6.61
C PRO A 91 -6.68 -7.41 6.92
N GLY A 92 -7.96 -7.58 7.29
CA GLY A 92 -8.46 -8.85 7.83
C GLY A 92 -8.05 -9.06 9.28
N GLU A 93 -8.35 -10.24 9.80
CA GLU A 93 -8.06 -10.60 11.20
C GLU A 93 -7.49 -12.02 11.30
N GLY A 94 -6.76 -12.28 12.40
CA GLY A 94 -6.18 -13.59 12.69
C GLY A 94 -4.75 -13.75 12.17
N GLU A 95 -4.36 -15.00 11.94
CA GLU A 95 -3.02 -15.33 11.45
C GLU A 95 -2.83 -14.89 10.00
N ALA A 96 -1.65 -14.34 9.71
CA ALA A 96 -1.28 -13.98 8.34
C ALA A 96 -1.39 -15.18 7.39
N ILE A 97 -1.79 -14.91 6.16
CA ILE A 97 -1.83 -15.90 5.09
C ILE A 97 -0.39 -16.30 4.73
N VAL A 98 -0.15 -17.61 4.57
CA VAL A 98 1.16 -18.14 4.21
C VAL A 98 1.08 -19.12 3.04
N TRP A 99 2.23 -19.42 2.44
CA TRP A 99 2.34 -20.45 1.38
C TRP A 99 1.75 -21.78 1.82
N GLY A 100 0.98 -22.40 0.94
CA GLY A 100 0.31 -23.68 1.19
C GLY A 100 -1.04 -23.57 1.90
N ASP A 101 -1.45 -22.39 2.35
CA ASP A 101 -2.81 -22.18 2.85
C ASP A 101 -3.85 -22.46 1.77
N TYR A 102 -4.97 -23.08 2.17
CA TYR A 102 -6.14 -23.25 1.32
C TYR A 102 -7.16 -22.16 1.65
N LEU A 103 -7.52 -21.34 0.67
CA LEU A 103 -8.34 -20.16 0.88
C LEU A 103 -9.58 -20.19 0.01
N ARG A 104 -10.63 -19.52 0.48
CA ARG A 104 -11.81 -19.17 -0.31
C ARG A 104 -11.88 -17.65 -0.45
N ALA A 105 -11.98 -17.13 -1.67
CA ALA A 105 -12.02 -15.70 -1.93
C ALA A 105 -13.01 -15.31 -3.03
N HIS A 106 -13.56 -14.10 -2.93
CA HIS A 106 -14.12 -13.42 -4.08
C HIS A 106 -13.06 -12.56 -4.77
N TYR A 107 -13.18 -12.43 -6.08
CA TYR A 107 -12.28 -11.59 -6.85
C TYR A 107 -12.96 -10.99 -8.08
N ARG A 108 -12.40 -9.88 -8.55
CA ARG A 108 -12.72 -9.26 -9.84
C ARG A 108 -11.42 -8.89 -10.55
N GLY A 109 -11.16 -9.55 -11.67
CA GLY A 109 -10.01 -9.30 -12.55
C GLY A 109 -10.40 -8.43 -13.74
N ALA A 110 -9.68 -7.33 -13.91
CA ALA A 110 -9.85 -6.38 -15.01
C ALA A 110 -8.49 -5.89 -15.53
N PHE A 111 -8.49 -5.28 -16.71
CA PHE A 111 -7.33 -4.51 -17.19
C PHE A 111 -7.38 -3.07 -16.67
N LEU A 112 -6.30 -2.30 -16.87
CA LEU A 112 -6.25 -0.89 -16.43
C LEU A 112 -7.30 0.00 -17.13
N ASP A 113 -7.79 -0.40 -18.32
CA ASP A 113 -8.88 0.28 -19.02
C ASP A 113 -10.29 -0.03 -18.44
N GLY A 114 -10.35 -0.85 -17.38
CA GLY A 114 -11.58 -1.24 -16.70
C GLY A 114 -12.30 -2.44 -17.31
N LYS A 115 -11.86 -2.97 -18.46
CA LYS A 115 -12.47 -4.16 -19.07
C LYS A 115 -12.25 -5.38 -18.18
N VAL A 116 -13.36 -5.97 -17.73
CA VAL A 116 -13.37 -7.18 -16.90
C VAL A 116 -13.14 -8.41 -17.75
N PHE A 117 -12.28 -9.31 -17.28
CA PHE A 117 -12.07 -10.63 -17.89
C PHE A 117 -12.49 -11.78 -16.97
N ALA A 118 -12.59 -11.55 -15.66
CA ALA A 118 -13.07 -12.54 -14.70
C ALA A 118 -13.72 -11.88 -13.48
N ASP A 119 -14.84 -12.41 -13.02
CA ASP A 119 -15.55 -11.94 -11.83
C ASP A 119 -16.25 -13.11 -11.16
N SER A 120 -15.85 -13.42 -9.92
CA SER A 120 -16.40 -14.56 -9.19
C SER A 120 -17.79 -14.29 -8.60
N ARG A 121 -18.14 -13.02 -8.38
CA ARG A 121 -19.48 -12.61 -7.93
C ARG A 121 -20.49 -12.65 -9.07
N ALA A 122 -20.07 -12.33 -10.29
CA ALA A 122 -20.93 -12.48 -11.47
C ALA A 122 -21.38 -13.94 -11.71
N LEU A 123 -20.68 -14.91 -11.12
CA LEU A 123 -20.98 -16.34 -11.20
C LEU A 123 -21.55 -16.91 -9.89
N ASP A 124 -21.78 -16.06 -8.87
CA ASP A 124 -22.17 -16.46 -7.51
C ASP A 124 -21.33 -17.62 -6.94
N ARG A 125 -20.03 -17.63 -7.27
CA ARG A 125 -19.13 -18.74 -6.93
C ARG A 125 -17.75 -18.21 -6.53
N PRO A 126 -17.41 -18.20 -5.22
CA PRO A 126 -16.05 -17.94 -4.76
C PRO A 126 -15.03 -18.89 -5.39
N LEU A 127 -13.78 -18.45 -5.47
CA LEU A 127 -12.67 -19.29 -5.87
C LEU A 127 -12.03 -19.93 -4.65
N GLU A 128 -11.79 -21.23 -4.73
CA GLU A 128 -11.00 -21.97 -3.74
C GLU A 128 -9.66 -22.36 -4.37
N PHE A 129 -8.57 -22.06 -3.67
CA PHE A 129 -7.23 -22.23 -4.21
C PHE A 129 -6.18 -22.35 -3.11
N TYR A 130 -5.04 -22.93 -3.46
CA TYR A 130 -3.85 -22.94 -2.60
C TYR A 130 -2.97 -21.74 -2.90
N VAL A 131 -2.50 -21.07 -1.85
CA VAL A 131 -1.44 -20.06 -1.98
C VAL A 131 -0.17 -20.76 -2.45
N GLY A 132 0.32 -20.35 -3.61
CA GLY A 132 1.44 -20.95 -4.33
C GLY A 132 1.08 -21.65 -5.62
N ASN A 133 -0.22 -21.84 -5.89
CA ASN A 133 -0.72 -22.38 -7.18
C ASN A 133 -1.41 -21.30 -8.03
N MET A 134 -1.28 -20.03 -7.66
CA MET A 134 -1.80 -18.88 -8.42
C MET A 134 -0.67 -18.18 -9.18
N ILE A 135 -0.99 -17.10 -9.91
CA ILE A 135 0.04 -16.21 -10.46
C ILE A 135 0.88 -15.60 -9.33
N ASP A 136 2.15 -15.29 -9.61
CA ASP A 136 3.10 -14.83 -8.59
C ASP A 136 2.60 -13.61 -7.82
N GLY A 137 1.95 -12.66 -8.50
CA GLY A 137 1.38 -11.47 -7.86
C GLY A 137 0.29 -11.80 -6.83
N TRP A 138 -0.50 -12.86 -7.03
CA TRP A 138 -1.45 -13.32 -6.02
C TRP A 138 -0.76 -14.02 -4.87
N ASN A 139 0.19 -14.92 -5.17
CA ASN A 139 0.93 -15.66 -4.14
C ASN A 139 1.66 -14.70 -3.20
N GLU A 140 2.28 -13.66 -3.75
CA GLU A 140 2.95 -12.60 -2.98
C GLU A 140 1.93 -11.70 -2.26
N GLY A 141 0.97 -11.12 -2.99
CA GLY A 141 0.07 -10.11 -2.45
C GLY A 141 -0.84 -10.60 -1.32
N LEU A 142 -1.31 -11.84 -1.38
CA LEU A 142 -2.19 -12.40 -0.35
C LEU A 142 -1.52 -12.51 1.02
N GLN A 143 -0.19 -12.65 1.08
CA GLN A 143 0.56 -12.71 2.33
C GLN A 143 0.63 -11.35 3.07
N LEU A 144 0.15 -10.27 2.44
CA LEU A 144 0.08 -8.93 3.02
C LEU A 144 -1.21 -8.69 3.83
N ILE A 145 -2.16 -9.63 3.77
CA ILE A 145 -3.43 -9.57 4.50
C ILE A 145 -3.69 -10.88 5.25
N ALA A 146 -4.68 -10.84 6.13
CA ALA A 146 -5.21 -12.01 6.84
C ALA A 146 -6.58 -12.41 6.26
N PRO A 147 -7.12 -13.59 6.61
CA PRO A 147 -8.50 -13.95 6.29
C PRO A 147 -9.51 -12.85 6.71
N GLY A 148 -10.58 -12.68 5.92
CA GLY A 148 -11.49 -11.53 6.03
C GLY A 148 -10.94 -10.24 5.40
N GLY A 149 -9.68 -10.24 4.96
CA GLY A 149 -9.04 -9.09 4.34
C GLY A 149 -9.51 -8.81 2.92
N LYS A 150 -9.36 -7.56 2.51
CA LYS A 150 -9.70 -7.07 1.17
C LYS A 150 -8.57 -6.21 0.64
N MET A 151 -8.21 -6.39 -0.63
CA MET A 151 -7.15 -5.60 -1.25
C MET A 151 -7.37 -5.39 -2.74
N ILE A 152 -6.67 -4.40 -3.28
CA ILE A 152 -6.43 -4.23 -4.71
C ILE A 152 -4.99 -4.63 -5.00
N LEU A 153 -4.79 -5.38 -6.08
CA LEU A 153 -3.49 -5.67 -6.67
C LEU A 153 -3.44 -5.10 -8.08
N LEU A 154 -2.35 -4.40 -8.40
CA LEU A 154 -1.97 -4.08 -9.77
C LEU A 154 -0.71 -4.88 -10.09
N VAL A 155 -0.89 -5.87 -10.96
CA VAL A 155 0.07 -6.94 -11.23
C VAL A 155 0.73 -6.67 -12.58
N PRO A 156 2.02 -6.29 -12.62
CA PRO A 156 2.79 -6.25 -13.86
C PRO A 156 2.79 -7.61 -14.55
N SER A 157 2.99 -7.62 -15.87
CA SER A 157 2.82 -8.85 -16.64
C SER A 157 3.77 -9.97 -16.22
N ALA A 158 4.97 -9.62 -15.75
CA ALA A 158 5.96 -10.56 -15.24
C ALA A 158 5.50 -11.32 -13.98
N LEU A 159 4.60 -10.74 -13.18
CA LEU A 159 3.99 -11.38 -12.00
C LEU A 159 2.59 -11.95 -12.29
N GLY A 160 2.15 -11.83 -13.55
CA GLY A 160 0.88 -12.32 -14.05
C GLY A 160 1.07 -13.46 -15.04
N TYR A 161 0.54 -13.30 -16.26
CA TYR A 161 0.60 -14.32 -17.31
C TYR A 161 1.75 -14.12 -18.32
N GLY A 162 2.65 -13.17 -18.08
CA GLY A 162 3.88 -13.00 -18.84
C GLY A 162 3.68 -12.80 -20.34
N ALA A 163 4.61 -13.35 -21.13
CA ALA A 163 4.58 -13.27 -22.59
C ALA A 163 3.54 -14.20 -23.25
N ASP A 164 3.09 -15.23 -22.52
CA ASP A 164 2.18 -16.23 -23.05
C ASP A 164 0.72 -15.79 -22.94
N GLY A 165 0.38 -14.97 -21.95
CA GLY A 165 -1.00 -14.59 -21.66
C GLY A 165 -1.82 -15.79 -21.15
N LEU A 166 -3.13 -15.69 -21.26
CA LEU A 166 -4.06 -16.78 -20.90
C LEU A 166 -5.05 -16.99 -22.03
N VAL A 167 -5.17 -18.24 -22.48
CA VAL A 167 -6.17 -18.66 -23.47
C VAL A 167 -7.19 -19.59 -22.82
N THR A 168 -8.43 -19.50 -23.27
CA THR A 168 -9.48 -20.44 -22.88
C THR A 168 -9.27 -21.80 -23.55
N SER A 169 -9.98 -22.83 -23.08
CA SER A 169 -9.98 -24.16 -23.71
C SER A 169 -10.45 -24.17 -25.17
N ARG A 170 -11.14 -23.11 -25.62
CA ARG A 170 -11.59 -22.93 -27.01
C ARG A 170 -10.55 -22.23 -27.88
N GLY A 171 -9.44 -21.77 -27.30
CA GLY A 171 -8.38 -21.03 -27.99
C GLY A 171 -8.57 -19.51 -27.99
N ASP A 172 -9.66 -19.00 -27.41
CA ASP A 172 -9.87 -17.55 -27.30
C ASP A 172 -8.92 -16.94 -26.26
N THR A 173 -8.26 -15.83 -26.59
CA THR A 173 -7.40 -15.09 -25.65
C THR A 173 -8.23 -14.42 -24.56
N LEU A 174 -8.13 -14.93 -23.33
CA LEU A 174 -8.77 -14.36 -22.15
C LEU A 174 -7.94 -13.21 -21.58
N VAL A 175 -6.61 -13.40 -21.48
CA VAL A 175 -5.66 -12.38 -21.08
C VAL A 175 -4.58 -12.25 -22.15
N PRO A 176 -4.41 -11.07 -22.79
CA PRO A 176 -3.36 -10.85 -23.76
C PRO A 176 -1.96 -11.02 -23.16
N ALA A 177 -0.99 -11.36 -24.01
CA ALA A 177 0.43 -11.30 -23.67
C ALA A 177 0.82 -9.92 -23.14
N HIS A 178 1.66 -9.90 -22.11
CA HIS A 178 2.17 -8.68 -21.47
C HIS A 178 1.09 -7.76 -20.86
N ALA A 179 -0.10 -8.29 -20.56
CA ALA A 179 -1.15 -7.50 -19.93
C ALA A 179 -0.83 -7.20 -18.45
N ILE A 180 -1.03 -5.94 -18.05
CA ILE A 180 -1.10 -5.53 -16.64
C ILE A 180 -2.50 -5.86 -16.14
N LEU A 181 -2.58 -6.47 -14.97
CA LEU A 181 -3.84 -6.93 -14.39
C LEU A 181 -4.17 -6.15 -13.13
N ARG A 182 -5.43 -5.76 -13.01
CA ARG A 182 -6.00 -5.24 -11.78
C ARG A 182 -6.90 -6.28 -11.16
N PHE A 183 -6.63 -6.65 -9.92
CA PHE A 183 -7.50 -7.51 -9.14
C PHE A 183 -8.03 -6.77 -7.93
N GLU A 184 -9.33 -6.85 -7.71
CA GLU A 184 -9.92 -6.68 -6.38
C GLU A 184 -10.11 -8.07 -5.79
N ILE A 185 -9.62 -8.29 -4.57
CA ILE A 185 -9.69 -9.58 -3.89
C ILE A 185 -10.27 -9.37 -2.50
N GLU A 186 -11.16 -10.27 -2.10
CA GLU A 186 -11.71 -10.35 -0.75
C GLU A 186 -11.60 -11.80 -0.28
N VAL A 187 -10.71 -12.03 0.67
CA VAL A 187 -10.50 -13.35 1.27
C VAL A 187 -11.61 -13.57 2.28
N LEU A 188 -12.43 -14.59 2.05
CA LEU A 188 -13.55 -14.90 2.93
C LEU A 188 -13.06 -15.64 4.17
N GLU A 189 -12.30 -16.71 3.95
CA GLU A 189 -11.84 -17.59 5.02
C GLU A 189 -10.65 -18.45 4.58
N ARG A 190 -9.91 -18.95 5.57
CA ARG A 190 -8.98 -20.07 5.42
C ARG A 190 -9.76 -21.35 5.64
N LEU A 191 -9.67 -22.27 4.69
CA LEU A 191 -10.33 -23.57 4.73
C LEU A 191 -9.39 -24.62 5.33
N GLU A 192 -9.97 -25.64 5.97
CA GLU A 192 -9.23 -26.87 6.24
C GLU A 192 -8.91 -27.57 4.91
N ARG A 193 -7.73 -28.20 4.83
CA ARG A 193 -7.20 -28.82 3.61
C ARG A 193 -8.26 -29.75 3.00
N ALA A 194 -8.51 -29.62 1.70
CA ALA A 194 -9.35 -30.58 0.98
C ALA A 194 -8.69 -31.99 1.07
N GLU A 195 -9.36 -32.94 1.71
CA GLU A 195 -8.99 -34.36 1.74
C GLU A 195 -9.01 -35.01 0.35
#